data_AF-A0A7W1NKL4-F1
#
_entry.id   AF-A0A7W1NKL4-F1
#
_cell.length_a   1.000
_cell.length_b   1.000
_cell.length_c   1.000
_cell.angle_alpha   90.00
_cell.angle_beta   90.00
_cell.angle_gamma   90.00
#
_symmetry.space_group_name_H-M   'P 1'
#
loop_
_entity.id
_entity.type
_entity.pdbx_description
1 polymer ?
#
loop_
_entity_poly.entity_id
_entity_poly.type
_entity_poly.pdbx_seq_one_letter_code
_entity_poly.pdbx_strand_id
1 'polypeptide(L)' 'MSDKRIALITGANQGVGLQVAKELVAHGLTVLVGSRNFEKGEAAAKELGP' A
#
# COMPACT_ATOMS: atom_id res chain seq x y z
N MET A 1 21.60 -11.35 -4.05
CA MET A 1 20.80 -10.11 -4.18
C MET A 1 19.46 -10.39 -3.54
N SER A 2 19.07 -9.67 -2.49
CA SER A 2 17.75 -9.87 -1.89
C SER A 2 16.73 -9.19 -2.78
N ASP A 3 15.94 -9.95 -3.53
CA ASP A 3 14.83 -9.42 -4.33
C ASP A 3 13.86 -8.66 -3.42
N LYS A 4 13.91 -7.33 -3.51
CA LYS A 4 13.01 -6.45 -2.75
C LYS A 4 11.63 -6.58 -3.38
N ARG A 5 10.74 -7.33 -2.73
CA ARG A 5 9.40 -7.62 -3.24
C ARG A 5 8.55 -6.34 -3.23
N ILE A 6 7.92 -6.07 -4.37
CA ILE A 6 7.02 -4.94 -4.58
C ILE A 6 5.61 -5.49 -4.80
N ALA A 7 4.62 -4.92 -4.10
CA ALA A 7 3.22 -5.29 -4.24
C ALA A 7 2.39 -4.11 -4.73
N LEU A 8 1.68 -4.26 -5.86
CA LEU A 8 0.70 -3.29 -6.33
C LEU A 8 -0.70 -3.70 -5.87
N ILE A 9 -1.36 -2.86 -5.08
CA ILE A 9 -2.69 -3.14 -4.54
C ILE A 9 -3.67 -2.13 -5.10
N THR A 10 -4.69 -2.61 -5.82
CA THR A 10 -5.80 -1.76 -6.28
C THR A 10 -6.87 -1.64 -5.19
N GLY A 11 -7.44 -0.45 -5.03
CA GLY A 11 -8.38 -0.18 -3.94
C GLY A 11 -7.72 -0.13 -2.56
N ALA A 12 -6.39 0.07 -2.50
CA ALA A 12 -5.61 0.12 -1.25
C ALA A 12 -5.93 1.30 -0.34
N ASN A 13 -6.84 2.19 -0.77
CA ASN A 13 -7.27 3.34 0.00
C ASN A 13 -8.40 3.05 1.00
N GLN A 14 -8.94 1.83 1.06
CA GLN A 14 -10.03 1.47 1.98
C GLN A 14 -10.19 -0.05 2.15
N GLY A 15 -10.93 -0.44 3.19
CA GLY A 15 -11.36 -1.82 3.41
C GLY A 15 -10.21 -2.83 3.48
N VAL A 16 -10.40 -3.99 2.84
CA VAL A 16 -9.42 -5.08 2.83
C VAL A 16 -8.11 -4.66 2.16
N GLY A 17 -8.17 -3.88 1.08
CA GLY A 17 -6.97 -3.42 0.36
C GLY A 17 -6.03 -2.62 1.25
N LEU A 18 -6.57 -1.73 2.11
CA LEU A 18 -5.79 -0.95 3.06
C LEU A 18 -5.17 -1.82 4.16
N GLN A 19 -5.92 -2.80 4.69
CA GLN A 19 -5.39 -3.74 5.69
C GLN A 19 -4.25 -4.59 5.13
N VAL A 20 -4.42 -5.15 3.94
CA VAL A 20 -3.36 -5.93 3.27
C VAL A 20 -2.14 -5.05 3.00
N ALA A 21 -2.33 -3.80 2.58
CA ALA A 21 -1.23 -2.86 2.39
C ALA A 21 -0.44 -2.63 3.68
N LYS A 22 -1.13 -2.46 4.82
CA LYS A 22 -0.48 -2.28 6.14
C LYS A 22 0.38 -3.49 6.51
N GLU A 23 -0.17 -4.69 6.35
CA GLU A 23 0.54 -5.91 6.67
C GLU A 23 1.79 -6.08 5.80
N LEU A 24 1.67 -5.84 4.49
CA LEU A 24 2.81 -5.96 3.57
C LEU A 24 3.91 -4.93 3.84
N VAL A 25 3.56 -3.69 4.17
CA VAL A 25 4.55 -2.67 4.60
C VAL A 25 5.22 -3.12 5.90
N ALA A 26 4.46 -3.63 6.88
CA ALA A 26 5.02 -4.15 8.13
C ALA A 26 5.99 -5.33 7.92
N HIS A 27 5.79 -6.12 6.86
CA HIS A 27 6.69 -7.18 6.43
C HIS A 27 7.92 -6.69 5.62
N GLY A 28 8.08 -5.38 5.43
CA GLY A 28 9.22 -4.76 4.75
C GLY A 28 9.13 -4.81 3.22
N LEU A 29 7.92 -5.02 2.67
CA LEU A 29 7.69 -4.91 1.23
C LEU A 29 7.42 -3.47 0.84
N THR A 30 7.80 -3.11 -0.38
CA THR A 30 7.38 -1.84 -0.98
C THR A 30 5.97 -2.01 -1.53
N VAL A 31 5.03 -1.19 -1.07
CA VAL A 31 3.62 -1.27 -1.49
C VAL A 31 3.25 -0.07 -2.36
N LEU A 32 2.73 -0.35 -3.56
CA LEU A 32 2.17 0.66 -4.45
C LEU A 32 0.65 0.74 -4.22
N VAL A 33 0.19 1.94 -3.87
CA VAL A 33 -1.22 2.23 -3.55
C VAL A 33 -1.98 2.62 -4.82
N GLY A 34 -2.84 1.73 -5.30
CA GLY A 34 -3.76 2.02 -6.39
C GLY A 34 -5.10 2.53 -5.86
N SER A 35 -5.53 3.72 -6.28
CA SER A 35 -6.87 4.26 -6.01
C SER A 35 -7.43 5.02 -7.20
N ARG A 36 -8.77 5.04 -7.33
CA ARG A 36 -9.48 5.89 -8.30
C ARG A 36 -9.53 7.35 -7.87
N ASN A 37 -9.45 7.62 -6.57
CA ASN A 37 -9.42 8.97 -6.02
C ASN A 37 -8.00 9.24 -5.50
N PHE A 38 -7.34 10.22 -6.10
CA PHE A 38 -5.95 10.53 -5.80
C PHE A 38 -5.75 10.96 -4.33
N GLU A 39 -6.60 11.85 -3.82
CA GLU A 39 -6.51 12.35 -2.43
C GLU A 39 -6.63 11.22 -1.41
N LYS A 40 -7.57 10.29 -1.62
CA LYS A 40 -7.72 9.10 -0.77
C LYS A 40 -6.53 8.15 -0.88
N GLY A 41 -5.95 8.01 -2.08
CA GLY A 41 -4.74 7.24 -2.29
C GLY A 41 -3.55 7.83 -1.56
N GLU A 42 -3.36 9.14 -1.64
CA GLU A 42 -2.27 9.85 -0.95
C GLU A 42 -2.41 9.77 0.57
N ALA A 43 -3.63 9.95 1.10
CA ALA A 43 -3.89 9.79 2.53
C ALA A 43 -3.56 8.37 3.01
N ALA A 44 -3.96 7.34 2.25
CA ALA A 44 -3.64 5.96 2.55
C ALA A 44 -2.13 5.69 2.49
N ALA A 45 -1.41 6.21 1.49
CA ALA A 45 0.04 6.08 1.41
C ALA A 45 0.76 6.73 2.61
N LYS A 46 0.30 7.91 3.06
CA LYS A 46 0.83 8.56 4.27
C LYS A 46 0.54 7.75 5.54
N GLU A 47 -0.62 7.10 5.63
CA GLU A 47 -0.98 6.25 6.76
C GLU A 47 -0.16 4.94 6.80
N LEU A 48 0.17 4.39 5.62
CA LEU A 48 0.94 3.16 5.48
C LEU A 48 2.42 3.33 5.82
N GLY A 49 2.98 4.51 5.57
CA GLY A 49 4.40 4.79 5.79
C GLY A 49 5.29 4.38 4.60
N PRO A 50 6.62 4.45 4.78
CA PRO A 50 7.61 4.23 3.72
C PRO A 50 7.75 2.76 3.26
#